data_AF-A0AA50S2I0-F1
#
_entry.id   AF-A0AA50S2I0-F1
#
_cell.length_a   1.000
_cell.length_b   1.000
_cell.length_c   1.000
_cell.angle_alpha   90.00
_cell.angle_beta   90.00
_cell.angle_gamma   90.00
#
_symmetry.space_group_name_H-M   'P 1'
#
loop_
_entity.id
_entity.type
_entity.pdbx_description
1 polymer ?
#
loop_
_entity_poly.entity_id
_entity_poly.type
_entity_poly.pdbx_seq_one_letter_code
_entity_poly.pdbx_strand_id
1 'polypeptide(L)'
;MSRINLLQLVRSLRQSTAFAGINLISADNLSNKTPWFPCHASDLDNCNHLMTNHPGFADKEYRERRKQIAEIAFAYKYGDPIPSITYTESENATWQRVFNTVLDLMPKHACREYKAAFEKLQAADIFVAHHIPQLDDVSNFLRQHTGFTLRPAAG
;
A
#
# COMPACT_ATOMS: atom_id res chain seq x y z
N MET A 1 -3.71 -28.81 -11.95
CA MET A 1 -5.02 -29.29 -12.44
C MET A 1 -5.31 -28.63 -13.77
N SER A 2 -5.82 -29.36 -14.77
CA SER A 2 -6.30 -28.73 -16.00
C SER A 2 -7.62 -27.99 -15.74
N ARG A 3 -7.92 -26.96 -16.53
CA ARG A 3 -9.17 -26.16 -16.45
C ARG A 3 -10.44 -27.03 -16.54
N ILE A 4 -10.37 -28.12 -17.31
CA ILE A 4 -11.46 -29.08 -17.47
C ILE A 4 -11.75 -29.82 -16.16
N ASN A 5 -10.70 -30.24 -15.45
CA ASN A 5 -10.84 -30.96 -14.19
C ASN A 5 -11.44 -30.07 -13.08
N LEU A 6 -11.11 -28.77 -13.08
CA LEU A 6 -11.65 -27.81 -12.13
C LEU A 6 -13.16 -27.59 -12.34
N LEU A 7 -13.59 -27.43 -13.60
CA LEU A 7 -15.01 -27.24 -13.93
C LEU A 7 -15.85 -28.50 -13.63
N GLN A 8 -15.29 -29.68 -13.87
CA GLN A 8 -15.92 -30.94 -13.49
C GLN A 8 -16.07 -31.06 -11.97
N LEU A 9 -15.04 -30.70 -11.20
CA LEU A 9 -15.10 -30.69 -9.74
C LEU A 9 -16.19 -29.73 -9.22
N VAL A 10 -16.23 -28.48 -9.72
CA VAL A 10 -17.27 -27.51 -9.33
C VAL A 10 -18.67 -28.05 -9.63
N ARG A 11 -18.84 -28.70 -10.79
CA ARG A 11 -20.13 -29.29 -11.18
C ARG A 11 -20.55 -30.42 -10.23
N SER A 12 -19.63 -31.32 -9.90
CA SER A 12 -19.89 -32.41 -8.95
C SER A 12 -20.22 -31.89 -7.56
N LEU A 13 -19.50 -30.87 -7.09
CA LEU A 13 -19.74 -30.31 -5.76
C LEU A 13 -21.05 -29.51 -5.69
N ARG A 14 -21.47 -28.84 -6.77
CA ARG A 14 -22.80 -28.16 -6.85
C ARG A 14 -23.98 -29.13 -6.84
N GLN A 15 -23.75 -30.39 -7.23
CA GLN A 15 -24.77 -31.45 -7.19
C GLN A 15 -24.84 -32.14 -5.81
N SER A 16 -23.87 -31.90 -4.94
CA SER A 16 -23.87 -32.43 -3.59
C SER A 16 -24.79 -31.62 -2.69
N THR A 17 -25.56 -32.29 -1.85
CA THR A 17 -26.38 -31.67 -0.80
C THR A 17 -25.57 -31.28 0.44
N ALA A 18 -24.29 -31.67 0.50
CA ALA A 18 -23.40 -31.35 1.62
C ALA A 18 -23.06 -29.85 1.73
N PHE A 19 -23.28 -29.08 0.67
CA PHE A 19 -22.97 -27.66 0.61
C PHE A 19 -24.19 -26.86 0.14
N ALA A 20 -24.46 -25.73 0.78
CA ALA A 20 -25.56 -24.83 0.39
C ALA A 20 -25.31 -24.13 -0.96
N GLY A 21 -24.04 -23.94 -1.35
CA GLY A 21 -23.68 -23.29 -2.60
C GLY A 21 -22.17 -23.21 -2.79
N ILE A 22 -21.72 -23.13 -4.06
CA ILE A 22 -20.30 -23.11 -4.41
C ILE A 22 -20.05 -22.03 -5.45
N ASN A 23 -19.20 -21.08 -5.06
CA ASN A 23 -18.70 -20.02 -5.90
C ASN A 23 -17.23 -20.26 -6.23
N LEU A 24 -16.92 -20.32 -7.52
CA LEU A 24 -15.55 -20.34 -8.01
C LEU A 24 -15.05 -18.89 -8.07
N ILE A 25 -14.07 -18.56 -7.25
CA ILE A 25 -13.31 -17.31 -7.34
C ILE A 25 -12.01 -17.64 -8.07
N SER A 26 -11.81 -17.08 -9.26
CA SER A 26 -10.60 -17.27 -10.06
C SER A 26 -10.06 -15.90 -10.47
N ALA A 27 -8.73 -15.78 -10.51
CA ALA A 27 -8.05 -14.59 -11.01
C ALA A 27 -8.29 -14.40 -12.53
N ASP A 28 -8.44 -15.51 -13.26
CA ASP A 28 -8.85 -15.48 -14.65
C ASP A 28 -10.37 -15.38 -14.71
N ASN A 29 -10.86 -14.39 -15.46
CA ASN A 29 -12.28 -14.09 -15.68
C ASN A 29 -12.98 -15.25 -16.41
N LEU A 30 -13.22 -16.35 -15.69
CA LEU A 30 -13.94 -17.53 -16.13
C LEU A 30 -15.45 -17.21 -16.10
N SER A 31 -15.89 -16.29 -16.95
CA SER A 31 -17.32 -15.98 -17.17
C SER A 31 -18.13 -15.75 -15.88
N ASN A 32 -17.63 -14.92 -14.95
CA ASN A 32 -18.39 -14.50 -13.78
C ASN A 32 -18.63 -12.99 -13.83
N LYS A 33 -19.89 -12.58 -13.70
CA LYS A 33 -20.33 -11.16 -13.65
C LYS A 33 -19.84 -10.42 -12.40
N THR A 34 -18.97 -11.02 -11.59
CA THR A 34 -18.59 -10.51 -10.29
C THR A 34 -17.12 -10.10 -10.32
N PRO A 35 -16.79 -8.83 -10.04
CA PRO A 35 -15.40 -8.38 -9.94
C PRO A 35 -14.64 -9.20 -8.89
N TRP A 36 -13.40 -9.55 -9.21
CA TRP A 36 -12.49 -10.15 -8.23
C TRP A 36 -12.21 -9.16 -7.09
N PHE A 37 -12.09 -9.66 -5.87
CA PHE A 37 -11.62 -8.91 -4.71
C PHE A 37 -10.73 -9.80 -3.83
N PRO A 38 -9.72 -9.22 -3.15
CA PRO A 38 -8.84 -9.95 -2.25
C PRO A 38 -9.63 -10.47 -1.03
N CYS A 39 -9.42 -11.73 -0.67
CA CYS A 39 -10.07 -12.37 0.48
C CYS A 39 -9.15 -12.36 1.72
N HIS A 40 -7.84 -12.22 1.52
CA HIS A 40 -6.85 -12.05 2.56
C HIS A 40 -5.87 -10.92 2.19
N ALA A 41 -5.22 -10.30 3.19
CA ALA A 41 -4.27 -9.21 2.96
C ALA A 41 -3.06 -9.64 2.10
N SER A 42 -2.69 -10.93 2.13
CA SER A 42 -1.67 -11.50 1.22
C SER A 42 -2.09 -11.50 -0.24
N ASP A 43 -3.40 -11.51 -0.55
CA ASP A 43 -3.87 -11.47 -1.94
C ASP A 43 -3.55 -10.12 -2.61
N LEU A 44 -3.26 -9.09 -1.81
CA LEU A 44 -2.76 -7.80 -2.30
C LEU A 44 -1.35 -7.91 -2.91
N ASP A 45 -0.60 -8.99 -2.64
CA ASP A 45 0.66 -9.31 -3.33
C ASP A 45 0.45 -9.56 -4.84
N ASN A 46 -0.78 -9.84 -5.26
CA ASN A 46 -1.16 -10.14 -6.65
C ASN A 46 -1.82 -8.95 -7.36
N CYS A 47 -1.99 -7.80 -6.69
CA CYS A 47 -2.56 -6.62 -7.31
C CYS A 47 -1.62 -6.05 -8.37
N ASN A 48 -2.18 -5.55 -9.49
CA ASN A 48 -1.39 -4.86 -10.50
C ASN A 48 -0.86 -3.53 -9.95
N HIS A 49 0.43 -3.30 -10.14
CA HIS A 49 1.06 -2.01 -9.86
C HIS A 49 0.98 -1.12 -11.10
N LEU A 50 0.42 0.08 -10.96
CA LEU A 50 0.17 0.98 -12.09
C LEU A 50 1.21 2.09 -12.09
N MET A 51 2.17 2.05 -13.00
CA MET A 51 3.08 3.18 -13.15
C MET A 51 2.38 4.33 -13.87
N THR A 52 2.04 5.39 -13.14
CA THR A 52 1.47 6.62 -13.72
C THR A 52 2.56 7.53 -14.29
N ASN A 53 2.24 8.28 -15.34
CA ASN A 53 3.13 9.28 -15.93
C ASN A 53 3.52 10.36 -14.90
N HIS A 54 4.82 10.51 -14.64
CA HIS A 54 5.34 11.44 -13.62
C HIS A 54 5.88 12.76 -14.21
N PRO A 55 5.67 13.91 -13.52
CA PRO A 55 6.13 15.23 -13.99
C PRO A 55 7.65 15.37 -14.10
N GLY A 56 8.44 14.53 -13.42
CA GLY A 56 9.90 14.46 -13.54
C GLY A 56 10.41 13.64 -14.72
N PHE A 57 9.60 13.40 -15.76
CA PHE A 57 9.95 12.49 -16.87
C PHE A 57 11.25 12.85 -17.61
N ALA A 58 11.58 14.15 -17.69
CA ALA A 58 12.79 14.62 -18.37
C ALA A 58 14.07 14.42 -17.54
N ASP A 59 13.96 14.28 -16.22
CA ASP A 59 15.09 14.13 -15.32
C ASP A 59 15.51 12.64 -15.27
N LYS A 60 16.78 12.36 -15.61
CA LYS A 60 17.32 11.00 -15.62
C LYS A 60 17.59 10.49 -14.21
N GLU A 61 18.14 11.32 -13.34
CA GLU A 61 18.47 10.94 -11.96
C GLU A 61 17.20 10.68 -11.16
N TYR A 62 16.20 11.55 -11.32
CA TYR A 62 14.90 11.36 -10.68
C TYR A 62 14.21 10.06 -11.13
N ARG A 63 14.27 9.72 -12.42
CA ARG A 63 13.69 8.48 -12.94
C ARG A 63 14.40 7.24 -12.40
N GLU A 64 15.72 7.25 -12.37
CA GLU A 64 16.48 6.14 -11.80
C GLU A 64 16.20 5.98 -10.31
N ARG A 65 16.16 7.09 -9.56
CA ARG A 65 15.80 7.09 -8.13
C ARG A 65 14.40 6.55 -7.89
N ARG A 66 13.42 6.94 -8.72
CA ARG A 66 12.05 6.41 -8.65
C ARG A 66 11.97 4.92 -8.97
N LYS A 67 12.75 4.45 -9.94
CA LYS A 67 12.86 3.03 -10.27
C LYS A 67 13.42 2.23 -9.08
N GLN A 68 14.47 2.70 -8.43
CA GLN A 68 15.04 2.07 -7.23
C GLN A 68 14.00 1.94 -6.11
N ILE A 69 13.28 3.03 -5.79
CA ILE A 69 12.24 3.01 -4.75
C ILE A 69 11.07 2.07 -5.14
N ALA A 70 10.71 2.05 -6.43
CA ALA A 70 9.68 1.14 -6.94
C ALA A 70 10.10 -0.33 -6.81
N GLU A 71 11.34 -0.68 -7.16
CA GLU A 71 11.90 -2.04 -7.02
C GLU A 71 11.86 -2.53 -5.57
N ILE A 72 12.16 -1.65 -4.60
CA ILE A 72 12.02 -1.94 -3.17
C ILE A 72 10.56 -2.27 -2.82
N ALA A 73 9.60 -1.51 -3.34
CA ALA A 73 8.18 -1.77 -3.11
C ALA A 73 7.68 -3.06 -3.79
N PHE A 74 8.19 -3.39 -4.98
CA PHE A 74 7.85 -4.62 -5.70
C PHE A 74 8.36 -5.89 -5.02
N ALA A 75 9.50 -5.79 -4.34
CA ALA A 75 10.08 -6.92 -3.61
C ALA A 75 9.30 -7.27 -2.33
N TYR A 76 8.48 -6.35 -1.80
CA TYR A 76 7.72 -6.55 -0.57
C TYR A 76 6.62 -7.61 -0.73
N LYS A 77 6.53 -8.53 0.23
CA LYS A 77 5.42 -9.48 0.38
C LYS A 77 4.73 -9.32 1.73
N TYR A 78 3.45 -9.71 1.79
CA TYR A 78 2.70 -9.67 3.03
C TYR A 78 3.38 -10.53 4.11
N GLY A 79 3.64 -9.93 5.27
CA GLY A 79 4.32 -10.56 6.40
C GLY A 79 5.81 -10.22 6.50
N ASP A 80 6.42 -9.71 5.43
CA ASP A 80 7.80 -9.22 5.47
C ASP A 80 7.88 -7.88 6.23
N PRO A 81 9.04 -7.56 6.84
CA PRO A 81 9.30 -6.23 7.35
C PRO A 81 9.27 -5.20 6.21
N ILE A 82 8.74 -4.01 6.49
CA ILE A 82 8.72 -2.94 5.50
C ILE A 82 10.15 -2.42 5.33
N PRO A 83 10.70 -2.41 4.10
CA PRO A 83 12.08 -1.98 3.86
C PRO A 83 12.26 -0.49 4.13
N SER A 84 13.38 -0.14 4.77
CA SER A 84 13.77 1.25 4.98
C SER A 84 14.42 1.85 3.72
N ILE A 85 14.20 3.14 3.50
CA ILE A 85 14.78 3.92 2.40
C ILE A 85 15.71 4.96 2.98
N THR A 86 16.97 4.95 2.55
CA THR A 86 17.91 6.04 2.82
C THR A 86 17.61 7.20 1.87
N TYR A 87 16.92 8.22 2.37
CA TYR A 87 16.62 9.44 1.61
C TYR A 87 17.85 10.34 1.49
N THR A 88 17.99 11.00 0.35
CA THR A 88 19.06 11.97 0.11
C THR A 88 18.80 13.27 0.88
N GLU A 89 19.84 14.09 1.03
CA GLU A 89 19.69 15.42 1.63
C GLU A 89 18.71 16.30 0.85
N SER A 90 18.68 16.20 -0.49
CA SER A 90 17.74 16.95 -1.33
C SER A 90 16.29 16.50 -1.15
N GLU A 91 16.06 15.18 -0.97
CA GLU A 91 14.76 14.61 -0.66
C GLU A 91 14.27 15.10 0.72
N ASN A 92 15.12 15.04 1.74
CA ASN A 92 14.80 15.52 3.08
C ASN A 92 14.59 17.04 3.13
N ALA A 93 15.35 17.83 2.37
CA ALA A 93 15.16 19.27 2.27
C ALA A 93 13.81 19.62 1.59
N THR A 94 13.40 18.84 0.60
CA THR A 94 12.09 18.99 -0.05
C THR A 94 10.98 18.69 0.95
N TRP A 95 11.10 17.59 1.71
CA TRP A 95 10.19 17.25 2.80
C TRP A 95 10.08 18.37 3.82
N GLN A 96 11.20 18.89 4.32
CA GLN A 96 11.23 19.96 5.31
C GLN A 96 10.43 21.19 4.87
N ARG A 97 10.58 21.59 3.61
CA ARG A 97 9.89 22.76 3.06
C ARG A 97 8.38 22.56 3.01
N VAL A 98 7.93 21.39 2.57
CA VAL A 98 6.50 21.04 2.52
C VAL A 98 5.95 20.91 3.94
N PHE A 99 6.65 20.22 4.83
CA PHE A 99 6.25 19.98 6.20
C PHE A 99 6.01 21.28 6.96
N ASN A 100 6.94 22.24 6.89
CA ASN A 100 6.79 23.54 7.52
C ASN A 100 5.58 24.32 6.98
N THR A 101 5.37 24.28 5.66
CA THR A 101 4.20 24.92 5.05
C THR A 101 2.89 24.31 5.55
N VAL A 102 2.84 22.98 5.71
CA VAL A 102 1.68 22.28 6.27
C VAL A 102 1.47 22.65 7.73
N LEU A 103 2.53 22.72 8.53
CA LEU A 103 2.45 23.15 9.94
C LEU A 103 1.83 24.55 10.08
N ASP A 104 2.25 25.50 9.25
CA ASP A 104 1.74 26.87 9.30
C ASP A 104 0.24 26.96 8.94
N LEU A 105 -0.22 26.12 8.01
CA LEU A 105 -1.60 26.12 7.53
C LEU A 105 -2.55 25.28 8.40
N MET A 106 -2.00 24.27 9.11
CA MET A 106 -2.77 23.28 9.87
C MET A 106 -3.73 23.88 10.90
N PRO A 107 -3.38 24.91 11.72
CA PRO A 107 -4.29 25.46 12.72
C PRO A 107 -5.60 26.00 12.11
N LYS A 108 -5.52 26.59 10.92
CA LYS A 108 -6.64 27.25 10.23
C LYS A 108 -7.47 26.27 9.39
N HIS A 109 -6.83 25.25 8.83
CA HIS A 109 -7.45 24.42 7.78
C HIS A 109 -7.71 22.97 8.18
N ALA A 110 -7.03 22.43 9.19
CA ALA A 110 -7.18 21.03 9.57
C ALA A 110 -8.28 20.81 10.63
N CYS A 111 -8.99 19.69 10.50
CA CYS A 111 -9.95 19.25 11.52
C CYS A 111 -9.25 18.87 12.84
N ARG A 112 -10.04 18.75 13.90
CA ARG A 112 -9.55 18.43 15.25
C ARG A 112 -8.87 17.06 15.31
N GLU A 113 -9.43 16.09 14.61
CA GLU A 113 -8.94 14.70 14.55
C GLU A 113 -7.55 14.64 13.89
N TYR A 114 -7.36 15.38 12.80
CA TYR A 114 -6.05 15.48 12.14
C TYR A 114 -5.01 16.07 13.09
N LYS A 115 -5.31 17.20 13.75
CA LYS A 115 -4.39 17.84 14.70
C LYS A 115 -4.01 16.92 15.85
N ALA A 116 -4.98 16.24 16.45
CA ALA A 116 -4.74 15.31 17.55
C ALA A 116 -3.91 14.09 17.13
N ALA A 117 -4.11 13.57 15.92
CA ALA A 117 -3.28 12.49 15.39
C ALA A 117 -1.86 12.96 15.06
N PHE A 118 -1.73 14.15 14.47
CA PHE A 118 -0.46 14.76 14.12
C PHE A 118 0.41 15.00 15.35
N GLU A 119 -0.15 15.57 16.43
CA GLU A 119 0.55 15.77 17.71
C GLU A 119 1.12 14.46 18.28
N LYS A 120 0.36 13.36 18.20
CA LYS A 120 0.84 12.04 18.65
C LYS A 120 1.99 11.51 17.80
N LEU A 121 1.93 11.71 16.49
CA LEU A 121 3.01 11.33 15.57
C LEU A 121 4.28 12.15 15.80
N GLN A 122 4.15 13.43 16.16
CA GLN A 122 5.29 14.26 16.55
C GLN A 122 5.87 13.83 17.90
N ALA A 123 5.00 13.53 18.89
CA ALA A 123 5.44 13.07 20.20
C ALA A 123 6.18 11.72 20.15
N ALA A 124 5.90 10.91 19.13
CA ALA A 124 6.58 9.65 18.85
C ALA A 124 7.85 9.82 17.98
N ASP A 125 8.26 11.05 17.66
CA ASP A 125 9.40 11.37 16.79
C ASP A 125 9.30 10.80 15.36
N ILE A 126 8.08 10.46 14.91
CA ILE A 126 7.82 9.94 13.57
C ILE A 126 7.68 11.11 12.59
N PHE A 127 6.87 12.13 12.94
CA PHE A 127 6.66 13.29 12.09
C PHE A 127 7.53 14.46 12.53
N VAL A 128 8.67 14.61 11.86
CA VAL A 128 9.61 15.71 12.11
C VAL A 128 9.97 16.42 10.82
N ALA A 129 10.40 17.67 10.94
CA ALA A 129 10.69 18.50 9.77
C ALA A 129 11.96 18.09 9.02
N HIS A 130 12.94 17.47 9.69
CA HIS A 130 14.30 17.33 9.16
C HIS A 130 14.56 16.03 8.39
N HIS A 131 13.66 15.04 8.49
CA HIS A 131 13.78 13.80 7.72
C HIS A 131 12.42 13.19 7.40
N ILE A 132 12.35 12.46 6.28
CA ILE A 132 11.14 11.74 5.86
C ILE A 132 10.95 10.51 6.76
N PRO A 133 9.75 10.31 7.34
CA PRO A 133 9.46 9.13 8.16
C PRO A 133 9.61 7.83 7.37
N GLN A 134 10.11 6.78 8.03
CA GLN A 134 10.09 5.44 7.44
C GLN A 134 8.69 4.86 7.51
N LEU A 135 8.30 4.14 6.46
CA LEU A 135 6.95 3.58 6.35
C LEU A 135 6.68 2.53 7.45
N ASP A 136 7.71 1.81 7.90
CA ASP A 136 7.58 0.82 8.98
C ASP A 136 7.17 1.47 10.31
N ASP A 137 7.80 2.58 10.69
CA ASP A 137 7.48 3.31 11.92
C ASP A 137 6.04 3.81 11.92
N VAL A 138 5.61 4.39 10.79
CA VAL A 138 4.23 4.84 10.63
C VAL A 138 3.25 3.66 10.65
N SER A 139 3.59 2.54 10.00
CA SER A 139 2.78 1.31 10.01
C SER A 139 2.62 0.74 11.42
N ASN A 140 3.71 0.68 12.18
CA ASN A 140 3.73 0.21 13.56
C ASN A 140 2.89 1.13 14.47
N PHE A 141 3.01 2.44 14.31
CA PHE A 141 2.18 3.41 15.03
C PHE A 141 0.69 3.22 14.73
N LEU A 142 0.31 3.12 13.45
CA LEU A 142 -1.09 2.92 13.04
C LEU A 142 -1.64 1.59 13.56
N ARG A 143 -0.84 0.52 13.52
CA ARG A 143 -1.24 -0.80 13.99
C ARG A 143 -1.60 -0.79 15.46
N GLN A 144 -0.81 -0.09 16.29
CA GLN A 144 -1.05 0.01 17.73
C GLN A 144 -2.27 0.86 18.08
N HIS A 145 -2.61 1.86 17.27
CA HIS A 145 -3.68 2.81 17.59
C HIS A 145 -5.03 2.46 16.97
N THR A 146 -5.04 1.88 15.77
CA THR A 146 -6.29 1.62 15.02
C THR A 146 -6.32 0.27 14.32
N GLY A 147 -5.24 -0.51 14.36
CA GLY A 147 -5.10 -1.77 13.62
C GLY A 147 -4.80 -1.59 12.13
N PHE A 148 -4.66 -0.36 11.64
CA PHE A 148 -4.25 -0.11 10.25
C PHE A 148 -2.76 -0.42 10.05
N THR A 149 -2.41 -0.94 8.88
CA THR A 149 -1.03 -1.19 8.47
C THR A 149 -0.77 -0.59 7.10
N LEU A 150 0.46 -0.16 6.86
CA LEU A 150 0.88 0.35 5.56
C LEU A 150 1.54 -0.74 4.73
N ARG A 151 1.43 -0.61 3.41
CA ARG A 151 2.06 -1.47 2.42
C ARG A 151 2.80 -0.60 1.41
N PRO A 152 4.09 -0.85 1.12
CA PRO A 152 4.80 -0.18 0.04
C PRO A 152 4.09 -0.36 -1.30
N ALA A 153 3.92 0.72 -2.06
CA ALA A 153 3.35 0.69 -3.40
C ALA A 153 4.23 1.50 -4.36
N ALA A 154 4.52 0.93 -5.53
CA ALA A 154 5.35 1.56 -6.56
C ALA A 154 4.62 2.68 -7.33
N GLY A 155 3.28 2.63 -7.36
CA GLY A 155 2.39 3.48 -8.14
C GLY A 155 1.03 2.82 -8.34
#